data_AF-A0A7W0XP04-F1
#
_entry.id   AF-A0A7W0XP04-F1
#
_cell.length_a   1.000
_cell.length_b   1.000
_cell.length_c   1.000
_cell.angle_alpha   90.00
_cell.angle_beta   90.00
_cell.angle_gamma   90.00
#
_symmetry.space_group_name_H-M   'P 1'
#
loop_
_entity.id
_entity.type
_entity.pdbx_description
1 polymer ?
#
loop_
_entity_poly.entity_id
_entity_poly.type
_entity_poly.pdbx_seq_one_letter_code
_entity_poly.pdbx_strand_id
1 'polypeptide(L)'
;AFLKELRLREAARLLATTELPIKVIAGRVGYSSRSYFSRAFSKLYGMDPSQFRSRGGAASLENGDRPSGDSSVGESQAIRTG
;
A
#
# COMPACT_ATOMS: atom_id res chain seq x y z
N ALA A 1 -12.76 -10.66 -3.66
CA ALA A 1 -11.32 -10.84 -3.37
C ALA A 1 -11.04 -10.56 -1.88
N PHE A 2 -11.37 -11.50 -1.00
CA PHE A 2 -11.35 -11.31 0.46
C PHE A 2 -9.92 -11.19 1.05
N LEU A 3 -8.95 -11.89 0.44
CA LEU A 3 -7.55 -11.90 0.91
C LEU A 3 -6.83 -10.54 0.75
N LYS A 4 -7.18 -9.76 -0.28
CA LYS A 4 -6.55 -8.45 -0.51
C LYS A 4 -6.91 -7.48 0.61
N GLU A 5 -8.16 -7.48 1.03
CA GLU A 5 -8.65 -6.63 2.12
C GLU A 5 -8.00 -6.98 3.46
N LEU A 6 -7.91 -8.27 3.79
CA LEU A 6 -7.24 -8.73 5.02
C LEU A 6 -5.76 -8.29 5.06
N ARG A 7 -5.03 -8.45 3.95
CA ARG A 7 -3.65 -7.99 3.81
C ARG A 7 -3.51 -6.48 4.00
N LEU A 8 -4.43 -5.71 3.42
CA LEU A 8 -4.43 -4.25 3.55
C LEU A 8 -4.77 -3.79 4.97
N ARG A 9 -5.66 -4.50 5.68
CA ARG A 9 -5.94 -4.24 7.11
C ARG A 9 -4.72 -4.46 7.99
N GLU A 10 -3.99 -5.55 7.79
CA GLU A 10 -2.74 -5.76 8.51
C GLU A 10 -1.68 -4.71 8.14
N ALA A 11 -1.63 -4.28 6.89
CA ALA A 11 -0.75 -3.19 6.49
C ALA A 11 -1.10 -1.87 7.20
N ALA A 12 -2.40 -1.54 7.34
CA ALA A 12 -2.86 -0.37 8.08
C ALA A 12 -2.49 -0.45 9.56
N ARG A 13 -2.64 -1.63 10.16
CA ARG A 13 -2.19 -1.89 11.54
C ARG A 13 -0.69 -1.66 11.69
N LEU A 14 0.13 -2.22 10.80
CA LEU A 14 1.58 -2.02 10.79
C LEU A 14 1.97 -0.55 10.58
N LEU A 15 1.25 0.19 9.73
CA LEU A 15 1.48 1.63 9.52
C LEU A 15 1.18 2.45 10.78
N ALA A 16 0.24 2.01 11.62
CA ALA A 16 -0.14 2.69 12.85
C ALA A 16 0.71 2.28 14.06
N THR A 17 1.16 1.01 14.11
CA THR A 17 1.93 0.47 15.24
C THR A 17 3.44 0.53 15.03
N THR A 18 3.90 0.71 13.79
CA THR A 18 5.33 0.70 13.46
C THR A 18 5.72 1.88 12.58
N GLU A 19 6.97 2.32 12.72
CA GLU A 19 7.56 3.36 11.89
C GLU A 19 8.24 2.81 10.63
N LEU A 20 7.92 1.57 10.25
CA LEU A 20 8.54 0.91 9.12
C LEU A 20 8.22 1.64 7.81
N PRO A 21 9.18 1.69 6.87
CA PRO A 21 8.92 2.29 5.57
C PRO A 21 7.88 1.48 4.81
N ILE A 22 7.05 2.18 4.02
CA ILE A 22 5.92 1.59 3.28
C ILE A 22 6.37 0.43 2.38
N LYS A 23 7.60 0.49 1.83
CA LYS A 23 8.20 -0.60 1.04
C LYS A 23 8.34 -1.90 1.83
N VAL A 24 8.73 -1.83 3.11
CA VAL A 24 8.87 -3.00 3.98
C VAL A 24 7.50 -3.56 4.35
N ILE A 25 6.53 -2.68 4.65
CA ILE A 25 5.16 -3.09 4.97
C ILE A 25 4.51 -3.77 3.75
N ALA A 26 4.70 -3.22 2.54
CA ALA A 26 4.24 -3.82 1.29
C ALA A 26 4.82 -5.24 1.11
N GLY A 27 6.12 -5.42 1.34
CA GLY A 27 6.74 -6.75 1.30
C GLY A 27 6.15 -7.72 2.32
N ARG A 28 5.89 -7.26 3.56
CA ARG A 28 5.31 -8.09 4.64
C ARG A 28 3.89 -8.57 4.34
N VAL A 29 3.10 -7.76 3.65
CA VAL A 29 1.71 -8.12 3.29
C VAL A 29 1.61 -8.79 1.90
N GLY A 30 2.75 -9.15 1.30
CA GLY A 30 2.82 -9.94 0.07
C GLY A 30 2.69 -9.12 -1.21
N TYR A 31 3.07 -7.84 -1.18
CA TYR A 31 3.16 -6.98 -2.36
C TYR A 31 4.61 -6.76 -2.78
N SER A 32 4.88 -6.99 -4.06
CA SER A 32 6.21 -6.87 -4.65
C SER A 32 6.67 -5.43 -4.83
N SER A 33 5.74 -4.46 -4.82
CA SER A 33 6.08 -3.05 -5.03
C SER A 33 5.20 -2.10 -4.21
N ARG A 34 5.86 -1.05 -3.69
CA ARG A 34 5.21 0.06 -2.97
C ARG A 34 4.09 0.69 -3.80
N SER A 35 4.31 0.91 -5.09
CA SER A 35 3.34 1.58 -5.97
C SER A 35 2.05 0.78 -6.13
N TYR A 36 2.16 -0.54 -6.30
CA TYR A 36 1.00 -1.42 -6.40
C TYR A 36 0.25 -1.50 -5.07
N PHE A 37 0.99 -1.62 -3.97
CA PHE A 37 0.41 -1.56 -2.63
C PHE A 37 -0.32 -0.24 -2.38
N SER A 38 0.28 0.91 -2.71
CA SER A 38 -0.35 2.24 -2.57
C SER A 38 -1.69 2.31 -3.30
N ARG A 39 -1.75 1.83 -4.55
CA ARG A 39 -2.99 1.79 -5.33
C ARG A 39 -4.06 0.89 -4.69
N ALA A 40 -3.67 -0.31 -4.27
CA ALA A 40 -4.59 -1.24 -3.61
C ALA A 40 -5.10 -0.69 -2.28
N PHE A 41 -4.20 -0.08 -1.50
CA PHE A 41 -4.50 0.54 -0.21
C PHE A 41 -5.41 1.76 -0.38
N SER A 42 -5.09 2.67 -1.28
CA SER A 42 -5.93 3.84 -1.57
C SER A 42 -7.29 3.47 -2.15
N LYS A 43 -7.40 2.35 -2.88
CA LYS A 43 -8.70 1.87 -3.38
C LYS A 43 -9.61 1.37 -2.26
N LEU A 44 -9.03 0.83 -1.18
CA LEU A 44 -9.79 0.31 -0.03
C LEU A 44 -10.05 1.39 1.03
N TYR A 45 -9.04 2.18 1.36
CA TYR A 45 -9.08 3.18 2.44
C TYR A 45 -9.38 4.60 1.95
N GLY A 46 -9.43 4.82 0.64
CA GLY A 46 -9.63 6.16 0.05
C GLY A 46 -8.43 7.11 0.19
N MET A 47 -7.31 6.65 0.76
CA MET A 47 -6.11 7.47 0.97
C MET A 47 -4.83 6.65 0.84
N ASP A 48 -3.74 7.32 0.48
CA ASP A 48 -2.43 6.69 0.37
C ASP A 48 -1.88 6.25 1.75
N PRO A 49 -1.15 5.12 1.83
CA PRO A 49 -0.52 4.66 3.07
C PRO A 49 0.47 5.68 3.66
N SER A 50 1.08 6.51 2.81
CA SER A 50 1.94 7.62 3.26
C SER A 50 1.15 8.71 3.98
N GLN A 51 -0.03 9.05 3.44
CA GLN A 51 -0.96 9.98 4.06
C GLN A 51 -1.53 9.39 5.35
N PHE A 52 -1.87 8.09 5.35
CA PHE A 52 -2.35 7.38 6.52
C PHE A 52 -1.35 7.44 7.68
N ARG A 53 -0.05 7.22 7.39
CA ARG A 53 1.03 7.37 8.38
C ARG A 53 1.18 8.82 8.84
N SER A 54 1.19 9.77 7.90
CA SER A 54 1.35 11.20 8.20
C SER A 54 0.21 11.78 9.04
N ARG A 55 -0.98 11.18 9.02
CA ARG A 55 -2.13 11.63 9.81
C ARG A 55 -2.10 11.12 11.26
N GLY A 56 -1.33 10.06 11.54
CA GLY A 56 -1.15 9.49 12.87
C GLY A 56 -0.02 10.14 13.69
N GLY A 57 0.92 10.82 13.03
CA GLY A 57 1.97 11.62 13.67
C GLY A 57 1.75 13.09 13.38
N ALA A 58 1.53 13.89 14.41
CA ALA A 58 1.21 15.31 14.29
C ALA A 58 2.16 16.09 13.35
N ALA A 59 1.56 16.91 12.49
CA ALA A 59 2.13 18.10 11.86
C ALA A 59 3.42 17.93 11.02
N SER A 60 3.25 17.92 9.69
CA SER A 60 3.85 18.97 8.85
C SER A 60 3.29 18.92 7.44
N LEU A 61 2.90 20.10 6.99
CA LEU A 61 2.32 20.42 5.69
C LEU A 61 3.36 20.23 4.58
N GLU A 62 2.86 20.09 3.35
CA GLU A 62 3.61 20.14 2.09
C GLU A 62 4.31 18.83 1.69
N ASN A 63 3.88 18.26 0.55
CA ASN A 63 4.76 17.85 -0.56
C ASN A 63 3.92 17.17 -1.64
N GLY A 64 3.68 17.93 -2.71
CA GLY A 64 2.96 17.53 -3.91
C GLY A 64 3.78 16.63 -4.83
N ASP A 65 4.24 15.48 -4.36
CA ASP A 65 4.78 14.46 -5.24
C ASP A 65 3.66 13.50 -5.62
N ARG A 66 2.98 13.79 -6.74
CA ARG A 66 2.17 12.78 -7.45
C ARG A 66 3.14 11.66 -7.80
N PRO A 67 3.03 10.43 -7.26
CA PRO A 67 3.77 9.33 -7.81
C PRO A 67 3.13 9.02 -9.17
N SER A 68 3.72 9.60 -10.21
CA SER A 68 3.61 9.21 -11.61
C SER A 68 4.11 7.77 -11.75
N GLY A 69 3.35 6.82 -11.22
CA GLY A 69 3.56 5.40 -11.42
C GLY A 69 2.84 4.98 -12.69
N ASP A 70 3.40 5.37 -13.83
CA ASP A 70 3.25 4.55 -15.03
C ASP A 70 3.63 3.12 -14.63
N SER A 71 2.64 2.25 -14.71
CA SER A 71 2.77 0.85 -14.30
C SER A 71 1.57 0.14 -14.86
N SER A 72 1.57 0.11 -16.20
CA SER A 72 1.33 -1.09 -16.98
C SER A 72 2.17 -2.24 -16.41
N VAL A 73 1.78 -2.81 -15.27
CA VAL A 73 2.34 -4.09 -14.83
C VAL A 73 1.20 -5.08 -14.89
N GLY A 74 1.28 -5.93 -15.91
CA GLY A 74 0.50 -7.13 -16.00
C GLY A 74 0.78 -8.01 -14.79
N GLU A 75 -0.20 -8.13 -13.91
CA GLU A 75 -0.40 -9.37 -13.19
C GLU A 75 -1.46 -10.17 -13.95
N SER A 76 -1.02 -10.80 -15.03
CA SER A 76 -1.60 -12.06 -15.47
C SER A 76 -1.38 -13.06 -14.33
N GLN A 77 -2.39 -13.28 -13.49
CA GLN A 77 -2.43 -14.45 -12.63
C GLN A 77 -2.62 -15.68 -13.50
N ALA A 78 -1.51 -16.18 -14.05
CA ALA A 78 -1.41 -17.55 -14.51
C ALA A 78 -1.26 -18.44 -13.27
N ILE A 79 -2.39 -18.85 -12.70
CA ILE A 79 -2.48 -20.16 -12.07
C ILE A 79 -3.11 -21.08 -13.10
N ARG A 80 -2.22 -21.57 -13.97
CA ARG A 80 -2.44 -22.73 -14.83
C ARG A 80 -2.32 -23.94 -13.90
N THR A 81 -3.45 -24.44 -13.42
CA THR A 81 -3.51 -25.77 -12.81
C THR A 81 -4.26 -26.66 -13.81
N GLY A 82 -3.53 -27.61 -14.39
CA GLY A 82 -4.10 -28.75 -15.12
C GLY A 82 -4.30 -29.94 -14.20
#